data_AF-A0A545U456-F1
#
_entry.id   AF-A0A545U456-F1
#
_cell.length_a   1.000
_cell.length_b   1.000
_cell.length_c   1.000
_cell.angle_alpha   90.00
_cell.angle_beta   90.00
_cell.angle_gamma   90.00
#
_symmetry.space_group_name_H-M   'P 1'
#
loop_
_entity.id
_entity.type
_entity.pdbx_description
1 polymer ?
#
loop_
_entity_poly.entity_id
_entity_poly.type
_entity_poly.pdbx_seq_one_letter_code
_entity_poly.pdbx_strand_id
1 'polypeptide(L)'
;MNVLIYTVGKRHIYLAQLEVGSKVIKRGKDVGYQGGCAFETIEAAERYIVEKFSAERENYGVFGLDAIWGIDTEPSAEVWYHNLIVPRPIVALDISSMGVCKH
;
A
#
# COMPACT_ATOMS: atom_id res chain seq x y z
N MET A 1 14.14 -4.22 -13.93
CA MET A 1 13.57 -2.94 -13.49
C MET A 1 12.74 -3.23 -12.26
N ASN A 2 13.12 -2.70 -11.10
CA ASN A 2 12.26 -2.75 -9.92
C ASN A 2 11.19 -1.68 -10.13
N VAL A 3 9.97 -2.09 -10.48
CA VAL A 3 8.82 -1.19 -10.44
C VAL A 3 8.27 -1.30 -9.04
N LEU A 4 8.20 -0.17 -8.34
CA LEU A 4 7.65 -0.06 -7.00
C LEU A 4 6.28 0.58 -7.13
N ILE A 5 5.23 -0.16 -6.79
CA ILE A 5 3.87 0.37 -6.65
C ILE A 5 3.53 0.54 -5.17
N TYR A 6 2.36 1.09 -4.87
CA TYR A 6 2.00 1.49 -3.51
C TYR A 6 0.78 0.71 -3.02
N THR A 7 0.68 0.50 -1.72
CA THR A 7 -0.50 -0.09 -1.07
C THR A 7 -0.82 0.66 0.22
N VAL A 8 -2.05 0.53 0.69
CA VAL A 8 -2.50 1.09 1.97
C VAL A 8 -2.62 -0.02 3.00
N GLY A 9 -2.21 0.25 4.23
CA GLY A 9 -2.31 -0.70 5.34
C GLY A 9 -2.37 -0.04 6.70
N LYS A 10 -2.72 -0.80 7.74
CA LYS A 10 -2.72 -0.31 9.12
C LYS A 10 -1.27 -0.12 9.60
N ARG A 11 -0.93 1.10 10.01
CA ARG A 11 0.42 1.49 10.47
C ARG A 11 0.96 0.53 11.53
N HIS A 12 0.21 0.33 12.61
CA HIS A 12 0.66 -0.49 13.73
C HIS A 12 0.93 -1.96 13.36
N ILE A 13 0.23 -2.52 12.36
CA ILE A 13 0.44 -3.91 11.94
C ILE A 13 1.72 -4.01 11.11
N TYR A 14 1.86 -3.15 10.12
CA TYR A 14 2.94 -3.26 9.15
C TYR A 14 4.26 -2.76 9.73
N LEU A 15 4.24 -1.66 10.51
CA LEU A 15 5.45 -1.16 11.17
C LEU A 15 5.98 -2.15 12.21
N ALA A 16 5.12 -2.72 13.07
CA ALA A 16 5.58 -3.69 14.07
C ALA A 16 6.22 -4.93 13.42
N GLN A 17 5.70 -5.39 12.28
CA GLN A 17 6.29 -6.52 11.56
C GLN A 17 7.58 -6.14 10.82
N LEU A 18 7.66 -4.94 10.25
CA LEU A 18 8.87 -4.45 9.59
C LEU A 18 10.00 -4.18 10.60
N GLU A 19 9.69 -3.66 11.79
CA GLU A 19 10.64 -3.39 12.87
C GLU A 19 11.35 -4.66 13.37
N VAL A 20 10.65 -5.79 13.42
CA VAL A 20 11.24 -7.09 13.79
C VAL A 20 11.91 -7.81 12.59
N GLY A 21 12.09 -7.12 11.47
CA GLY A 21 12.73 -7.66 10.26
C GLY A 21 11.90 -8.73 9.55
N SER A 22 10.59 -8.83 9.83
CA SER A 22 9.74 -9.82 9.18
C SER A 22 9.40 -9.42 7.75
N LYS A 23 9.35 -10.42 6.87
CA LYS A 23 8.87 -10.23 5.50
C LYS A 23 7.35 -10.08 5.51
N VAL A 24 6.87 -8.84 5.43
CA VAL A 24 5.44 -8.54 5.34
C VAL A 24 4.97 -8.81 3.92
N ILE A 25 3.95 -9.66 3.76
CA ILE A 25 3.37 -9.99 2.45
C ILE A 25 1.98 -9.37 2.33
N LYS A 26 1.78 -8.56 1.30
CA LYS A 26 0.43 -8.16 0.89
C LYS A 26 -0.20 -9.32 0.13
N ARG A 27 -1.40 -9.73 0.55
CA ARG A 27 -2.13 -10.81 -0.11
C ARG A 27 -2.66 -10.35 -1.47
N GLY A 28 -2.50 -11.19 -2.47
CA GLY A 28 -3.20 -11.07 -3.75
C GLY A 28 -4.62 -11.62 -3.67
N LYS A 29 -5.30 -11.64 -4.81
CA LYS A 29 -6.65 -12.20 -4.99
C LYS A 29 -6.68 -13.70 -4.67
N ASP A 30 -7.75 -14.14 -4.01
CA ASP A 30 -8.03 -15.55 -3.71
C ASP A 30 -9.53 -15.86 -3.75
N VAL A 31 -9.92 -17.09 -3.40
CA VAL A 31 -11.33 -17.51 -3.32
C VAL A 31 -11.97 -16.87 -2.09
N GLY A 32 -12.52 -15.66 -2.28
CA GLY A 32 -13.20 -14.88 -1.25
C GLY A 32 -12.59 -13.50 -1.01
N TYR A 33 -11.40 -13.23 -1.54
CA TYR A 33 -10.74 -11.93 -1.44
C TYR A 33 -10.40 -11.37 -2.81
N GLN A 34 -10.86 -10.14 -3.09
CA GLN A 34 -10.60 -9.47 -4.37
C GLN A 34 -9.14 -9.04 -4.57
N GLY A 35 -8.32 -9.12 -3.51
CA GLY A 35 -6.92 -8.70 -3.52
C GLY A 35 -6.70 -7.39 -2.76
N GLY A 36 -5.45 -7.15 -2.37
CA GLY A 36 -5.06 -5.87 -1.75
C GLY A 36 -5.11 -4.73 -2.76
N CYS A 37 -5.52 -3.54 -2.30
CA CYS A 37 -5.43 -2.35 -3.14
C CYS A 37 -3.97 -2.01 -3.48
N ALA A 38 -3.73 -1.76 -4.75
CA ALA A 38 -2.47 -1.32 -5.32
C ALA A 38 -2.68 -0.02 -6.09
N PHE A 39 -1.72 0.89 -5.98
CA PHE A 39 -1.75 2.22 -6.59
C PHE A 39 -0.45 2.46 -7.33
N GLU A 40 -0.54 3.10 -8.49
CA GLU A 40 0.63 3.45 -9.29
C GLU A 40 1.45 4.59 -8.67
N THR A 41 0.81 5.47 -7.89
CA THR A 41 1.46 6.61 -7.23
C THR A 41 1.12 6.70 -5.73
N ILE A 42 1.96 7.42 -4.97
CA ILE A 42 1.75 7.68 -3.54
C ILE A 42 0.51 8.53 -3.34
N GLU A 43 0.31 9.56 -4.17
CA GLU A 43 -0.79 10.52 -4.07
C GLU A 43 -2.14 9.82 -4.24
N ALA A 44 -2.22 8.83 -5.14
CA ALA A 44 -3.41 8.01 -5.31
C ALA A 44 -3.71 7.17 -4.05
N ALA A 45 -2.67 6.62 -3.41
CA ALA A 45 -2.81 5.86 -2.17
C ALA A 45 -3.20 6.77 -0.97
N GLU A 46 -2.62 7.96 -0.87
CA GLU A 46 -2.97 8.94 0.17
C GLU A 46 -4.40 9.44 0.02
N ARG A 47 -4.81 9.76 -1.22
CA ARG A 47 -6.18 10.14 -1.54
C ARG A 47 -7.15 9.04 -1.13
N TYR A 48 -6.83 7.79 -1.41
CA TYR A 48 -7.64 6.64 -0.97
C TYR A 48 -7.79 6.57 0.55
N ILE A 49 -6.71 6.84 1.32
CA ILE A 49 -6.81 6.90 2.79
C ILE A 49 -7.76 8.00 3.22
N VAL A 50 -7.64 9.20 2.65
CA VAL A 50 -8.51 10.33 2.99
C VAL A 50 -9.97 10.03 2.67
N GLU A 51 -10.25 9.41 1.53
CA GLU A 51 -11.61 9.14 1.07
C GLU A 51 -12.28 7.97 1.81
N LYS A 52 -11.55 6.87 2.09
CA LYS A 52 -12.13 5.65 2.68
C LYS A 52 -11.93 5.52 4.19
N PHE A 53 -10.92 6.19 4.75
CA PHE A 53 -10.55 6.07 6.17
C PHE A 53 -10.43 7.44 6.84
N SER A 54 -11.22 8.43 6.44
CA SER A 54 -11.15 9.81 6.97
C SER A 54 -11.15 9.88 8.51
N ALA A 55 -12.00 9.08 9.17
CA ALA A 55 -12.10 9.01 10.64
C ALA A 55 -10.93 8.29 11.33
N GLU A 56 -10.16 7.49 10.60
CA GLU A 56 -9.06 6.67 11.12
C GLU A 56 -7.75 6.91 10.36
N ARG A 57 -7.61 8.06 9.69
CA ARG A 57 -6.48 8.34 8.78
C ARG A 57 -5.11 8.13 9.44
N GLU A 58 -5.00 8.46 10.71
CA GLU A 58 -3.80 8.25 11.54
C GLU A 58 -3.43 6.77 11.74
N ASN A 59 -4.39 5.86 11.61
CA ASN A 59 -4.16 4.42 11.72
C ASN A 59 -3.68 3.79 10.41
N TYR A 60 -3.78 4.48 9.28
CA TYR A 60 -3.43 3.96 7.95
C TYR A 60 -2.24 4.68 7.32
N GLY A 61 -1.35 3.93 6.68
CA GLY A 61 -0.18 4.45 5.98
C GLY A 61 -0.08 3.92 4.55
N VAL A 62 0.74 4.61 3.75
CA VAL A 62 1.15 4.16 2.42
C VAL A 62 2.44 3.36 2.55
N PHE A 63 2.51 2.23 1.87
CA PHE A 63 3.67 1.34 1.88
C PHE A 63 4.07 0.98 0.46
N GLY A 64 5.36 0.74 0.26
CA GLY A 64 5.87 0.27 -1.01
C GLY A 64 5.53 -1.20 -1.19
N LEU A 65 5.34 -1.59 -2.44
CA LEU A 65 5.01 -2.95 -2.81
C LEU A 65 5.91 -3.35 -3.96
N ASP A 66 6.73 -4.38 -3.73
CA ASP A 66 7.59 -4.97 -4.75
C ASP A 66 6.75 -5.77 -5.75
N ALA A 67 6.14 -5.03 -6.69
CA ALA A 67 5.16 -5.51 -7.63
C ALA A 67 5.10 -4.60 -8.86
N ILE A 68 4.78 -5.18 -10.02
CA ILE A 68 4.76 -4.48 -11.29
C ILE A 68 3.31 -4.16 -11.68
N TRP A 69 3.01 -2.88 -11.89
CA TRP A 69 1.71 -2.42 -12.35
C TRP A 69 1.30 -3.10 -13.66
N GLY A 70 0.05 -3.57 -13.74
CA GLY A 70 -0.50 -4.25 -14.94
C GLY A 70 0.01 -5.67 -15.19
N ILE A 71 1.04 -6.13 -14.48
CA ILE A 71 1.48 -7.53 -14.47
C ILE A 71 0.97 -8.23 -13.21
N ASP A 72 1.20 -7.62 -12.05
CA ASP A 72 0.81 -8.15 -10.73
C ASP A 72 -0.54 -7.61 -10.26
N THR A 73 -1.17 -6.76 -11.07
CA THR A 73 -2.39 -6.03 -10.68
C THR A 73 -3.44 -6.05 -11.80
N GLU A 74 -4.72 -6.00 -11.43
CA GLU A 74 -5.86 -5.87 -12.35
C GLU A 74 -6.73 -4.67 -11.97
N PRO A 75 -7.38 -3.95 -12.91
CA PRO A 75 -8.27 -2.84 -12.58
C PRO A 75 -9.35 -3.23 -11.57
N SER A 76 -9.53 -2.43 -10.52
CA SER A 76 -10.66 -2.60 -9.62
C SER A 76 -11.96 -2.09 -10.25
N ALA A 77 -13.10 -2.54 -9.72
CA ALA A 77 -14.42 -2.06 -10.16
C ALA A 77 -14.61 -0.56 -9.90
N GLU A 78 -13.91 0.02 -8.92
CA GLU A 78 -14.00 1.44 -8.67
C GLU A 78 -13.14 2.26 -9.66
N VAL A 79 -12.18 1.67 -10.39
CA VAL A 79 -11.35 2.28 -11.47
C VAL A 79 -10.14 3.11 -10.98
N TRP A 80 -10.10 3.56 -9.73
CA TRP A 80 -9.03 4.45 -9.21
C TRP A 80 -7.86 3.70 -8.54
N TYR A 81 -7.96 2.38 -8.43
CA TYR A 81 -6.89 1.51 -7.95
C TYR A 81 -6.95 0.17 -8.68
N HIS A 82 -5.87 -0.60 -8.63
CA HIS A 82 -5.87 -1.97 -9.07
C HIS A 82 -5.92 -2.92 -7.88
N ASN A 83 -6.52 -4.08 -8.08
CA ASN A 83 -6.41 -5.20 -7.16
C ASN A 83 -5.10 -5.95 -7.42
N LEU A 84 -4.37 -6.25 -6.36
CA LEU A 84 -3.22 -7.14 -6.42
C LEU A 84 -3.71 -8.57 -6.68
N ILE A 85 -3.23 -9.21 -7.75
CA ILE A 85 -3.67 -10.57 -8.13
C ILE A 85 -2.75 -11.67 -7.58
N VAL A 86 -1.51 -11.34 -7.20
CA VAL A 86 -0.54 -12.28 -6.62
C VAL A 86 0.05 -11.75 -5.30
N PRO A 87 0.40 -12.61 -4.33
CA PRO A 87 1.03 -12.14 -3.10
C PRO A 87 2.38 -11.45 -3.39
N ARG A 88 2.60 -10.25 -2.84
CA ARG A 88 3.83 -9.50 -3.06
C ARG A 88 4.41 -8.90 -1.77
N PRO A 89 5.73 -8.81 -1.64
CA PRO A 89 6.36 -8.23 -0.46
C PRO A 89 6.06 -6.75 -0.32
N ILE A 90 5.62 -6.36 0.87
CA ILE A 90 5.63 -4.96 1.26
C ILE A 90 7.07 -4.57 1.54
N VAL A 91 7.53 -3.52 0.88
CA VAL A 91 8.79 -2.86 1.17
C VAL A 91 8.47 -1.56 1.88
N ALA A 92 9.21 -1.27 2.96
CA ALA A 92 8.98 -0.06 3.72
C ALA A 92 9.15 1.17 2.80
N LEU A 93 8.14 2.04 2.78
CA LEU A 93 8.32 3.42 2.39
C LEU A 93 8.30 4.22 3.67
N ASP A 94 9.46 4.71 4.09
CA ASP A 94 9.53 5.69 5.15
C ASP A 94 9.18 7.07 4.56
N ILE A 95 7.90 7.45 4.63
CA ILE A 95 7.45 8.84 4.43
C ILE A 95 7.11 9.45 5.78
N SER A 96 7.87 9.09 6.82
CA SER A 96 7.82 9.74 8.12
C SER A 96 8.84 10.88 8.19
N SER A 97 9.22 11.54 7.09
CA SER A 97 10.28 12.58 7.13
C SER A 97 10.30 13.61 6.00
N MET A 98 9.21 13.92 5.28
CA MET A 98 9.17 15.18 4.51
C MET A 98 8.74 16.36 5.40
N GLY A 99 9.68 16.73 6.28
CA GLY A 99 9.98 18.11 6.66
C GLY A 99 8.82 19.04 6.99
N VAL A 100 8.40 19.02 8.26
CA VAL A 100 8.19 20.29 8.97
C VAL A 100 9.57 20.94 9.16
N CYS A 101 10.12 21.58 8.12
CA CYS A 101 11.21 22.53 8.30
C CYS A 101 10.58 23.86 8.75
N LYS A 102 10.43 24.01 10.08
CA LYS A 102 10.38 25.35 10.68
C LYS A 102 11.83 25.87 10.70
N HIS A 103 12.07 27.00 10.03
CA HIS A 103 13.13 27.95 10.38
C HIS A 103 12.44 29.24 10.81
#